data_AF-A0A9P4PK95-F1
#
_entry.id   AF-A0A9P4PK95-F1
#
_cell.length_a   1.000
_cell.length_b   1.000
_cell.length_c   1.000
_cell.angle_alpha   90.00
_cell.angle_beta   90.00
_cell.angle_gamma   90.00
#
_symmetry.space_group_name_H-M   'P 1'
#
loop_
_entity.id
_entity.type
_entity.pdbx_description
1 polymer ?
#
loop_
_entity_poly.entity_id
_entity_poly.type
_entity_poly.pdbx_seq_one_letter_code
_entity_poly.pdbx_strand_id
1 'polypeptide(L)'
;MSNNNIQDAMADQKTFKALCHCKSSQLSFTVPTSSLPLPAYFCHCSICRRTHGTLCTIHAKIPPPKVDLNTFTAYNSTPTVQKLFCSTCGAHMLDNAHEEDGEAWFVEISMVDADESTWNFESHHFLENTKDGGLSTWLPEIGGKALRMWKRGSPSESEFVQPPKLTANPSTQGGKLKAHCHCGGVEFHISPPRGDELHKDSPDNMTPKDKTKWYALVDACNSCRLISGCAVIGWAFPEKSHITLADGSPYRPLFGTLKAYKSSMDVDRTFCDTCGAVVTYTCGDRPNFVDVAVGLLDAESGVRAEEWLEWRTHRMSYEEDCIWVDFKNSMKMG
;
A
#
# COMPACT_ATOMS: atom_id res chain seq x y z
N MET A 1 -55.05 -30.28 9.26
CA MET A 1 -54.35 -29.04 9.68
C MET A 1 -52.94 -29.43 10.09
N SER A 2 -52.03 -29.47 9.13
CA SER A 2 -50.61 -29.74 9.34
C SER A 2 -49.88 -28.41 9.20
N ASN A 3 -49.63 -27.76 10.34
CA ASN A 3 -48.80 -26.56 10.40
C ASN A 3 -47.34 -26.98 10.19
N ASN A 4 -46.85 -26.82 8.96
CA ASN A 4 -45.41 -26.82 8.69
C ASN A 4 -44.82 -25.53 9.27
N ASN A 5 -44.27 -25.64 10.49
CA ASN A 5 -43.36 -24.66 11.04
C ASN A 5 -42.05 -24.75 10.26
N ILE A 6 -41.94 -23.97 9.18
CA ILE A 6 -40.64 -23.57 8.65
C ILE A 6 -40.17 -22.44 9.56
N GLN A 7 -39.51 -22.81 10.66
CA GLN A 7 -38.59 -21.89 11.30
C GLN A 7 -37.43 -21.73 10.33
N ASP A 8 -37.45 -20.65 9.56
CA ASP A 8 -36.25 -20.13 8.91
C ASP A 8 -35.20 -19.94 10.01
N ALA A 9 -34.27 -20.88 10.11
CA ALA A 9 -33.06 -20.69 10.88
C ALA A 9 -32.35 -19.52 10.21
N MET A 10 -32.46 -18.31 10.80
CA MET A 10 -31.63 -17.18 10.39
C MET A 10 -30.19 -17.68 10.39
N ALA A 11 -29.57 -17.74 9.21
CA ALA A 11 -28.18 -18.14 9.09
C ALA A 11 -27.37 -17.25 10.03
N ASP A 12 -26.48 -17.86 10.82
CA ASP A 12 -25.60 -17.09 11.70
C ASP A 12 -24.78 -16.11 10.85
N GLN A 13 -24.73 -14.85 11.27
CA GLN A 13 -24.15 -13.75 10.52
C GLN A 13 -23.16 -12.99 11.39
N LYS A 14 -22.06 -12.55 10.78
CA LYS A 14 -21.04 -11.71 11.42
C LYS A 14 -20.95 -10.37 10.70
N THR A 15 -21.00 -9.29 11.47
CA THR A 15 -20.81 -7.92 10.98
C THR A 15 -19.39 -7.45 11.27
N PHE A 16 -18.73 -6.92 10.25
CA PHE A 16 -17.41 -6.31 10.34
C PHE A 16 -17.50 -4.80 10.16
N LYS A 17 -16.51 -4.07 10.69
CA LYS A 17 -16.40 -2.62 10.60
C LYS A 17 -15.00 -2.23 10.13
N ALA A 18 -14.89 -1.13 9.40
CA ALA A 18 -13.62 -0.51 9.06
C ALA A 18 -13.70 1.00 9.26
N LEU A 19 -12.58 1.61 9.65
CA LEU A 19 -12.46 3.05 9.92
C LEU A 19 -11.14 3.59 9.36
N CYS A 20 -11.18 4.79 8.80
CA CYS A 20 -9.95 5.47 8.40
C CYS A 20 -9.20 6.07 9.60
N HIS A 21 -7.95 6.48 9.40
CA HIS A 21 -7.13 7.08 10.45
C HIS A 21 -7.80 8.26 11.18
N CYS A 22 -8.44 9.18 10.44
CA CYS A 22 -9.10 10.34 11.03
C CYS A 22 -10.53 10.05 11.53
N LYS A 23 -11.02 8.81 11.36
CA LYS A 23 -12.36 8.35 11.77
C LYS A 23 -13.56 9.00 11.06
N SER A 24 -13.31 9.90 10.09
CA SER A 24 -14.38 10.55 9.33
C SER A 24 -15.10 9.58 8.39
N SER A 25 -14.35 8.67 7.76
CA SER A 25 -14.87 7.65 6.85
C SER A 25 -14.93 6.30 7.56
N GLN A 26 -16.09 5.67 7.46
CA GLN A 26 -16.43 4.43 8.17
C GLN A 26 -17.33 3.59 7.29
N LEU A 27 -17.23 2.27 7.42
CA LEU A 27 -18.12 1.33 6.74
C LEU A 27 -18.38 0.10 7.61
N SER A 28 -19.45 -0.62 7.30
CA SER A 28 -19.70 -1.96 7.85
C SER A 28 -20.32 -2.87 6.80
N PHE A 29 -20.04 -4.16 6.88
CA PHE A 29 -20.64 -5.18 6.03
C PHE A 29 -20.92 -6.44 6.84
N THR A 30 -21.92 -7.21 6.43
CA THR A 30 -22.36 -8.44 7.12
C THR A 30 -22.27 -9.60 6.16
N VAL A 31 -21.66 -10.70 6.60
CA VAL A 31 -21.54 -11.95 5.84
C VAL A 31 -22.09 -13.12 6.67
N PRO A 32 -22.58 -14.19 6.02
CA PRO A 32 -22.87 -15.43 6.73
C PRO A 32 -21.60 -16.00 7.39
N THR A 33 -21.68 -16.48 8.63
CA THR A 33 -20.53 -17.11 9.30
C THR A 33 -19.97 -18.30 8.50
N SER A 34 -20.84 -18.99 7.73
CA SER A 34 -20.45 -20.09 6.85
C SER A 34 -19.60 -19.70 5.65
N SER A 35 -19.49 -18.39 5.31
CA SER A 35 -18.61 -17.92 4.24
C SER A 35 -17.20 -17.57 4.74
N LEU A 36 -16.94 -17.70 6.04
CA LEU A 36 -15.62 -17.43 6.61
C LEU A 36 -14.72 -18.68 6.52
N PRO A 37 -13.41 -18.51 6.29
CA PRO A 37 -12.72 -17.24 5.99
C PRO A 37 -13.02 -16.70 4.58
N LEU A 38 -13.04 -15.38 4.41
CA LEU A 38 -13.25 -14.72 3.11
C LEU A 38 -11.97 -14.78 2.24
N PRO A 39 -12.07 -15.10 0.94
CA PRO A 39 -10.93 -15.01 0.02
C PRO A 39 -10.33 -13.61 0.00
N ALA A 40 -9.00 -13.54 0.19
CA ALA A 40 -8.22 -12.32 0.12
C ALA A 40 -7.00 -12.50 -0.78
N TYR A 41 -6.69 -11.47 -1.57
CA TYR A 41 -5.59 -11.50 -2.52
C TYR A 41 -4.77 -10.22 -2.49
N PHE A 42 -3.49 -10.35 -2.85
CA PHE A 42 -2.56 -9.24 -2.97
C PHE A 42 -2.55 -8.73 -4.41
N CYS A 43 -2.89 -7.46 -4.65
CA CYS A 43 -2.84 -6.86 -5.98
C CYS A 43 -1.57 -6.00 -6.16
N HIS A 44 -0.77 -6.32 -7.17
CA HIS A 44 0.52 -5.67 -7.46
C HIS A 44 0.47 -4.75 -8.69
N CYS A 45 -0.72 -4.54 -9.26
CA CYS A 45 -0.87 -3.73 -10.47
C CYS A 45 -0.40 -2.29 -10.24
N SER A 46 0.05 -1.63 -11.30
CA SER A 46 0.56 -0.26 -11.21
C SER A 46 -0.47 0.72 -10.68
N ILE A 47 -1.76 0.50 -10.96
CA ILE A 47 -2.86 1.34 -10.46
C ILE A 47 -2.90 1.28 -8.94
N CYS A 48 -3.08 0.09 -8.36
CA CYS A 48 -3.15 -0.10 -6.91
C CYS A 48 -1.89 0.41 -6.20
N ARG A 49 -0.70 0.09 -6.70
CA ARG A 49 0.53 0.60 -6.09
C ARG A 49 0.62 2.13 -6.10
N ARG A 50 0.24 2.76 -7.21
CA ARG A 50 0.33 4.22 -7.37
C ARG A 50 -0.81 4.99 -6.71
N THR A 51 -1.96 4.38 -6.42
CA THR A 51 -3.03 5.01 -5.64
C THR A 51 -2.88 4.76 -4.15
N HIS A 52 -2.22 3.69 -3.70
CA HIS A 52 -2.02 3.44 -2.26
C HIS A 52 -0.63 3.86 -1.77
N GLY A 53 0.32 4.09 -2.67
CA GLY A 53 1.73 4.37 -2.32
C GLY A 53 2.47 3.13 -1.80
N THR A 54 1.88 1.93 -1.93
CA THR A 54 2.39 0.68 -1.36
C THR A 54 2.93 -0.26 -2.45
N LEU A 55 3.66 -1.30 -2.03
CA LEU A 55 4.17 -2.33 -2.96
C LEU A 55 3.06 -3.25 -3.50
N CYS A 56 1.95 -3.35 -2.77
CA CYS A 56 0.72 -4.00 -3.19
C CYS A 56 -0.45 -3.52 -2.32
N THR A 57 -1.67 -3.91 -2.68
CA THR A 57 -2.86 -3.77 -1.85
C THR A 57 -3.43 -5.14 -1.50
N ILE A 58 -4.32 -5.22 -0.51
CA ILE A 58 -4.86 -6.50 -0.01
C ILE A 58 -6.38 -6.37 0.06
N HIS A 59 -7.07 -7.04 -0.86
CA HIS A 59 -8.51 -6.86 -1.05
C HIS A 59 -9.27 -8.15 -0.75
N ALA A 60 -10.54 -8.01 -0.36
CA ALA A 60 -11.53 -9.09 -0.39
C ALA A 60 -12.83 -8.56 -0.98
N LYS A 61 -13.51 -9.40 -1.79
CA LYS A 61 -14.87 -9.10 -2.27
C LYS A 61 -15.84 -9.20 -1.09
N ILE A 62 -16.71 -8.20 -0.94
CA ILE A 62 -17.70 -8.12 0.13
C ILE A 62 -19.09 -7.87 -0.44
N PRO A 63 -20.17 -8.16 0.32
CA PRO A 63 -21.49 -7.65 0.01
C PRO A 63 -21.51 -6.11 0.02
N PRO A 64 -22.53 -5.48 -0.59
CA PRO A 64 -22.69 -4.03 -0.54
C PRO A 64 -22.59 -3.49 0.90
N PRO A 65 -21.62 -2.61 1.19
CA PRO A 65 -21.39 -2.12 2.54
C PRO A 65 -22.43 -1.06 2.92
N LYS A 66 -22.72 -0.96 4.21
CA LYS A 66 -23.33 0.24 4.78
C LYS A 66 -22.25 1.29 4.96
N VAL A 67 -22.32 2.37 4.17
CA VAL A 67 -21.31 3.43 4.09
C VAL A 67 -21.96 4.77 3.78
N ASP A 68 -21.40 5.88 4.31
CA ASP A 68 -21.73 7.23 3.87
C ASP A 68 -20.69 7.72 2.87
N LEU A 69 -21.05 7.69 1.58
CA LEU A 69 -20.17 8.06 0.47
C LEU A 69 -19.79 9.55 0.48
N ASN A 70 -20.51 10.43 1.20
CA ASN A 70 -20.16 11.86 1.27
C ASN A 70 -18.84 12.12 2.02
N THR A 71 -18.36 11.14 2.78
CA THR A 71 -17.07 11.21 3.48
C THR A 71 -15.90 10.76 2.61
N PHE A 72 -16.19 10.27 1.39
CA PHE A 72 -15.22 9.71 0.46
C PHE A 72 -15.07 10.59 -0.78
N THR A 73 -13.86 10.61 -1.32
CA THR A 73 -13.59 11.03 -2.69
C THR A 73 -13.57 9.77 -3.56
N ALA A 74 -14.38 9.77 -4.62
CA ALA A 74 -14.39 8.71 -5.62
C ALA A 74 -13.42 9.04 -6.76
N TYR A 75 -12.57 8.07 -7.11
CA TYR A 75 -11.63 8.18 -8.21
C TYR A 75 -11.82 7.05 -9.22
N ASN A 76 -12.18 7.40 -10.46
CA ASN A 76 -12.27 6.46 -11.56
C ASN A 76 -10.86 6.02 -11.97
N SER A 77 -10.41 4.90 -11.41
CA SER A 77 -9.09 4.34 -11.67
C SER A 77 -9.02 3.62 -13.01
N THR A 78 -10.15 3.10 -13.47
CA THR A 78 -10.42 2.60 -14.82
C THR A 78 -11.83 3.05 -15.23
N PRO A 79 -12.28 2.81 -16.48
CA PRO A 79 -13.67 3.09 -16.86
C PRO A 79 -14.72 2.33 -16.05
N THR A 80 -14.35 1.24 -15.37
CA THR A 80 -15.28 0.35 -14.65
C THR A 80 -14.97 0.23 -13.16
N VAL A 81 -13.90 0.82 -12.64
CA VAL A 81 -13.50 0.67 -11.23
C VAL A 81 -13.28 2.04 -10.57
N GLN A 82 -14.07 2.32 -9.55
CA GLN A 82 -13.93 3.46 -8.67
C GLN A 82 -13.17 3.05 -7.40
N LYS A 83 -12.12 3.80 -7.06
CA LYS A 83 -11.45 3.72 -5.76
C LYS A 83 -12.00 4.80 -4.84
N LEU A 84 -12.33 4.43 -3.60
CA LEU A 84 -12.93 5.30 -2.61
C LEU A 84 -11.97 5.51 -1.44
N PHE A 85 -11.54 6.75 -1.27
CA PHE A 85 -10.65 7.15 -0.17
C PHE A 85 -11.24 8.29 0.66
N CYS A 86 -10.87 8.35 1.93
CA CYS A 86 -11.35 9.38 2.85
C CYS A 86 -10.92 10.78 2.37
N SER A 87 -11.87 11.69 2.14
CA SER A 87 -11.57 13.05 1.66
C SER A 87 -10.77 13.90 2.67
N THR A 88 -10.66 13.45 3.93
CA THR A 88 -9.92 14.15 4.98
C THR A 88 -8.47 13.67 5.09
N CYS A 89 -8.26 12.36 5.25
CA CYS A 89 -6.92 11.81 5.51
C CYS A 89 -6.29 11.03 4.34
N GLY A 90 -7.01 10.87 3.22
CA GLY A 90 -6.51 10.17 2.03
C GLY A 90 -6.59 8.65 2.10
N ALA A 91 -7.13 8.08 3.18
CA ALA A 91 -7.12 6.63 3.39
C ALA A 91 -8.05 5.88 2.43
N HIS A 92 -7.50 4.99 1.61
CA HIS A 92 -8.26 4.07 0.78
C HIS A 92 -8.93 3.00 1.64
N MET A 93 -10.20 2.71 1.37
CA MET A 93 -10.96 1.71 2.13
C MET A 93 -11.81 0.78 1.28
N LEU A 94 -12.28 1.24 0.12
CA LEU A 94 -13.21 0.50 -0.74
C LEU A 94 -12.86 0.70 -2.21
N ASP A 95 -13.09 -0.35 -2.99
CA ASP A 95 -13.26 -0.25 -4.44
C ASP A 95 -14.68 -0.67 -4.80
N ASN A 96 -15.27 0.01 -5.77
CA ASN A 96 -16.52 -0.37 -6.41
C ASN A 96 -16.27 -0.59 -7.91
N ALA A 97 -16.55 -1.80 -8.37
CA ALA A 97 -16.36 -2.21 -9.75
C ALA A 97 -17.71 -2.48 -10.42
N HIS A 98 -17.90 -1.94 -11.61
CA HIS A 98 -19.01 -2.23 -12.50
C HIS A 98 -18.68 -3.50 -13.30
N GLU A 99 -19.26 -4.64 -12.90
CA GLU A 99 -19.16 -5.94 -13.59
C GLU A 99 -20.42 -6.20 -14.45
N GLU A 100 -20.42 -7.24 -15.29
CA GLU A 100 -21.57 -7.59 -16.16
C GLU A 100 -22.85 -7.85 -15.35
N ASP A 101 -22.71 -8.50 -14.19
CA ASP A 101 -23.81 -8.85 -13.28
C ASP A 101 -24.17 -7.73 -12.28
N GLY A 102 -23.56 -6.54 -12.42
CA GLY A 102 -23.82 -5.37 -11.58
C GLY A 102 -22.61 -4.94 -10.73
N GLU A 103 -22.90 -4.29 -9.61
CA GLU A 103 -21.88 -3.72 -8.73
C GLU A 103 -21.17 -4.79 -7.89
N ALA A 104 -19.84 -4.81 -7.95
CA ALA A 104 -18.98 -5.54 -7.04
C ALA A 104 -18.27 -4.59 -6.07
N TRP A 105 -18.23 -4.97 -4.80
CA TRP A 105 -17.57 -4.21 -3.74
C TRP A 105 -16.37 -4.96 -3.21
N PHE A 106 -15.26 -4.26 -3.04
CA PHE A 106 -14.05 -4.80 -2.45
C PHE A 106 -13.62 -3.90 -1.30
N VAL A 107 -13.22 -4.50 -0.19
CA VAL A 107 -12.68 -3.78 0.96
C VAL A 107 -11.18 -3.95 1.04
N GLU A 108 -10.48 -2.88 1.42
CA GLU A 108 -9.10 -2.95 1.87
C GLU A 108 -9.07 -3.67 3.21
N ILE A 109 -8.72 -4.95 3.22
CA ILE A 109 -8.93 -5.81 4.40
C ILE A 109 -8.09 -5.36 5.60
N SER A 110 -6.98 -4.66 5.35
CA SER A 110 -6.13 -4.08 6.38
C SER A 110 -6.81 -2.95 7.15
N MET A 111 -7.95 -2.42 6.68
CA MET A 111 -8.75 -1.40 7.37
C MET A 111 -9.80 -2.00 8.31
N VAL A 112 -10.09 -3.30 8.15
CA VAL A 112 -11.17 -3.98 8.83
C VAL A 112 -10.73 -4.41 10.22
N ASP A 113 -11.56 -4.13 11.22
CA ASP A 113 -11.41 -4.64 12.58
C ASP A 113 -11.83 -6.11 12.61
N ALA A 114 -10.89 -6.98 12.25
CA ALA A 114 -11.09 -8.42 12.12
C ALA A 114 -9.80 -9.19 12.40
N ASP A 115 -9.93 -10.34 13.05
CA ASP A 115 -8.83 -11.28 13.26
C ASP A 115 -8.29 -11.82 11.93
N GLU A 116 -7.01 -12.17 11.91
CA GLU A 116 -6.33 -12.76 10.73
C GLU A 116 -7.08 -13.98 10.17
N SER A 117 -7.68 -14.80 11.03
CA SER A 117 -8.47 -15.98 10.65
C SER A 117 -9.77 -15.66 9.89
N THR A 118 -10.13 -14.38 9.76
CA THR A 118 -11.24 -13.93 8.90
C THR A 118 -10.87 -14.04 7.42
N TRP A 119 -9.58 -14.03 7.09
CA TRP A 119 -9.07 -13.91 5.74
C TRP A 119 -8.39 -15.20 5.29
N ASN A 120 -8.78 -15.69 4.11
CA ASN A 120 -8.06 -16.74 3.41
C ASN A 120 -7.12 -16.07 2.41
N PHE A 121 -5.86 -15.85 2.80
CA PHE A 121 -4.85 -15.35 1.87
C PHE A 121 -4.58 -16.42 0.80
N GLU A 122 -4.88 -16.12 -0.47
CA GLU A 122 -4.83 -17.10 -1.55
C GLU A 122 -3.64 -16.88 -2.49
N SER A 123 -3.36 -15.63 -2.85
CA SER A 123 -2.56 -15.36 -4.04
C SER A 123 -2.04 -13.93 -4.15
N HIS A 124 -0.94 -13.81 -4.90
CA HIS A 124 -0.40 -12.60 -5.50
C HIS A 124 -0.87 -12.46 -6.95
N HIS A 125 -1.42 -11.30 -7.29
CA HIS A 125 -1.96 -10.95 -8.60
C HIS A 125 -1.17 -9.79 -9.20
N PHE A 126 -1.09 -9.75 -10.54
CA PHE A 126 -0.50 -8.69 -11.35
C PHE A 126 1.01 -8.52 -11.14
N LEU A 127 1.71 -9.63 -10.91
CA LEU A 127 3.15 -9.61 -10.66
C LEU A 127 3.96 -9.17 -11.88
N GLU A 128 3.46 -9.30 -13.11
CA GLU A 128 4.18 -8.78 -14.27
C GLU A 128 4.39 -7.26 -14.23
N ASN A 129 3.50 -6.53 -13.53
CA ASN A 129 3.61 -5.08 -13.32
C ASN A 129 4.70 -4.69 -12.31
N THR A 130 5.33 -5.65 -11.64
CA THR A 130 6.38 -5.40 -10.65
C THR A 130 7.79 -5.40 -11.25
N LYS A 131 7.99 -6.13 -12.36
CA LYS A 131 9.29 -6.50 -12.95
C LYS A 131 10.20 -7.35 -12.06
N ASP A 132 10.26 -7.09 -10.76
CA ASP A 132 11.16 -7.71 -9.78
C ASP A 132 10.46 -8.66 -8.78
N GLY A 133 9.15 -8.87 -8.93
CA GLY A 133 8.29 -9.64 -8.03
C GLY A 133 7.69 -8.82 -6.87
N GLY A 134 8.15 -7.60 -6.64
CA GLY A 134 7.63 -6.72 -5.59
C GLY A 134 7.65 -7.34 -4.19
N LEU A 135 6.57 -7.16 -3.42
CA LEU A 135 6.45 -7.73 -2.06
C LEU A 135 6.39 -9.27 -2.07
N SER A 136 5.95 -9.90 -3.17
CA SER A 136 5.74 -11.35 -3.21
C SER A 136 7.03 -12.16 -3.02
N THR A 137 8.19 -11.55 -3.25
CA THR A 137 9.49 -12.18 -2.97
C THR A 137 9.78 -12.34 -1.48
N TRP A 138 9.22 -11.45 -0.65
CA TRP A 138 9.36 -11.46 0.80
C TRP A 138 8.20 -12.19 1.49
N LEU A 139 7.12 -12.47 0.75
CA LEU A 139 5.90 -13.08 1.27
C LEU A 139 5.43 -14.25 0.38
N PRO A 140 6.23 -15.31 0.21
CA PRO A 140 5.82 -16.45 -0.62
C PRO A 140 4.75 -17.33 0.03
N GLU A 141 4.58 -17.28 1.36
CA GLU A 141 3.63 -18.06 2.13
C GLU A 141 3.11 -17.29 3.35
N ILE A 142 1.95 -17.68 3.88
CA ILE A 142 1.40 -17.18 5.15
C ILE A 142 0.92 -18.38 5.96
N GLY A 143 1.37 -18.52 7.21
CA GLY A 143 0.96 -19.61 8.10
C GLY A 143 1.35 -21.00 7.56
N GLY A 144 2.48 -21.10 6.85
CA GLY A 144 2.92 -22.33 6.17
C GLY A 144 2.13 -22.71 4.92
N LYS A 145 1.20 -21.85 4.47
CA LYS A 145 0.45 -22.03 3.22
C LYS A 145 1.08 -21.17 2.12
N ALA A 146 1.65 -21.83 1.11
CA ALA A 146 2.18 -21.14 -0.07
C ALA A 146 1.09 -20.34 -0.80
N LEU A 147 1.42 -19.10 -1.17
CA LEU A 147 0.55 -18.22 -1.95
C LEU A 147 0.77 -18.47 -3.44
N ARG A 148 -0.32 -18.55 -4.21
CA ARG A 148 -0.22 -18.65 -5.67
C ARG A 148 0.33 -17.34 -6.24
N MET A 149 1.17 -17.43 -7.27
CA MET A 149 1.78 -16.26 -7.91
C MET A 149 1.30 -16.15 -9.35
N TRP A 150 0.44 -15.16 -9.63
CA TRP A 150 -0.14 -14.95 -10.95
C TRP A 150 0.49 -13.76 -11.66
N LYS A 151 0.78 -13.91 -12.96
CA LYS A 151 1.28 -12.79 -13.77
C LYS A 151 0.26 -11.66 -13.84
N ARG A 152 -1.03 -11.98 -14.00
CA ARG A 152 -2.15 -11.03 -13.98
C ARG A 152 -3.16 -11.46 -12.91
N GLY A 153 -4.35 -11.90 -13.26
CA GLY A 153 -5.48 -11.91 -12.31
C GLY A 153 -6.14 -13.26 -12.06
N SER A 154 -5.76 -14.34 -12.76
CA SER A 154 -6.58 -15.57 -12.76
C SER A 154 -5.77 -16.86 -12.70
N PRO A 155 -6.29 -17.93 -12.04
CA PRO A 155 -5.76 -19.29 -12.10
C PRO A 155 -5.72 -19.91 -13.51
N SER A 156 -6.48 -19.36 -14.46
CA SER A 156 -6.46 -19.79 -15.86
C SER A 156 -5.24 -19.29 -16.64
N GLU A 157 -4.39 -18.47 -16.00
CA GLU A 157 -3.22 -17.86 -16.63
C GLU A 157 -1.90 -18.47 -16.12
N SER A 158 -0.80 -18.18 -16.83
CA SER A 158 0.52 -18.70 -16.46
C SER A 158 0.94 -18.19 -15.07
N GLU A 159 1.47 -19.10 -14.25
CA GLU A 159 2.15 -18.74 -13.01
C GLU A 159 3.31 -17.76 -13.28
N PHE A 160 3.49 -16.81 -12.37
CA PHE A 160 4.62 -15.90 -12.38
C PHE A 160 5.85 -16.64 -11.88
N VAL A 161 6.90 -16.66 -12.70
CA VAL A 161 8.21 -17.15 -12.29
C VAL A 161 9.02 -15.96 -11.81
N GLN A 162 9.44 -15.99 -10.55
CA GLN A 162 10.28 -14.94 -9.98
C GLN A 162 11.53 -14.75 -10.85
N PRO A 163 11.86 -13.51 -11.25
CA PRO A 163 13.10 -13.27 -11.96
C PRO A 163 14.29 -13.63 -11.05
N PRO A 164 15.43 -14.07 -11.62
CA PRO A 164 16.63 -14.29 -10.83
C PRO A 164 17.00 -13.00 -10.10
N LYS A 165 17.48 -13.13 -8.87
CA LYS A 165 17.93 -11.99 -8.08
C LYS A 165 19.13 -11.33 -8.78
N LEU A 166 18.88 -10.22 -9.46
CA LEU A 166 19.93 -9.44 -10.09
C LEU A 166 20.54 -8.49 -9.05
N THR A 167 21.86 -8.40 -9.02
CA THR A 167 22.53 -7.32 -8.29
C THR A 167 22.24 -6.01 -9.02
N ALA A 168 21.36 -5.20 -8.44
CA ALA A 168 21.04 -3.88 -8.98
C ALA A 168 22.24 -2.95 -8.78
N ASN A 169 22.87 -2.55 -9.90
CA ASN A 169 23.98 -1.61 -9.90
C ASN A 169 23.47 -0.23 -9.48
N PRO A 170 24.12 0.46 -8.51
CA PRO A 170 23.62 1.76 -8.07
C PRO A 170 23.51 2.78 -9.20
N SER A 171 22.50 3.64 -9.12
CA SER A 171 22.35 4.78 -10.04
C SER A 171 23.40 5.86 -9.72
N THR A 172 24.62 5.69 -10.26
CA THR A 172 25.76 6.55 -9.90
C THR A 172 25.94 7.78 -10.80
N GLN A 173 25.25 7.91 -11.94
CA GLN A 173 25.42 9.04 -12.88
C GLN A 173 24.11 9.57 -13.50
N GLY A 174 23.85 10.87 -13.31
CA GLY A 174 22.99 11.72 -14.17
C GLY A 174 21.48 11.48 -14.16
N GLY A 175 21.03 10.24 -13.96
CA GLY A 175 19.61 9.89 -13.87
C GLY A 175 18.99 10.43 -12.57
N LYS A 176 17.69 10.73 -12.62
CA LYS A 176 16.86 10.97 -11.43
C LYS A 176 15.76 9.91 -11.39
N LEU A 177 15.47 9.38 -10.21
CA LEU A 177 14.36 8.47 -9.99
C LEU A 177 13.05 9.25 -10.01
N LYS A 178 12.19 8.95 -10.98
CA LYS A 178 10.86 9.54 -11.07
C LYS A 178 9.94 8.93 -10.02
N ALA A 179 9.14 9.77 -9.37
CA ALA A 179 8.05 9.37 -8.48
C ALA A 179 6.77 10.05 -8.95
N HIS A 180 5.69 9.29 -9.12
CA HIS A 180 4.41 9.86 -9.52
C HIS A 180 3.19 9.04 -9.08
N CYS A 181 2.08 9.73 -8.83
CA CYS A 181 0.79 9.12 -8.55
C CYS A 181 0.11 8.60 -9.83
N HIS A 182 -1.01 7.90 -9.67
CA HIS A 182 -1.72 7.32 -10.80
C HIS A 182 -2.29 8.37 -11.77
N CYS A 183 -2.93 9.44 -11.27
CA CYS A 183 -3.52 10.47 -12.12
C CYS A 183 -2.52 11.46 -12.75
N GLY A 184 -1.23 11.37 -12.41
CA GLY A 184 -0.20 12.32 -12.88
C GLY A 184 -0.24 13.71 -12.23
N GLY A 185 -1.18 13.99 -11.33
CA GLY A 185 -1.27 15.27 -10.62
C GLY A 185 -0.15 15.53 -9.60
N VAL A 186 0.60 14.49 -9.24
CA VAL A 186 1.80 14.56 -8.38
C VAL A 186 2.94 13.90 -9.14
N GLU A 187 4.01 14.66 -9.36
CA GLU A 187 5.23 14.20 -10.00
C GLU A 187 6.44 14.93 -9.40
N PHE A 188 7.50 14.18 -9.09
CA PHE A 188 8.79 14.70 -8.65
C PHE A 188 9.91 13.71 -8.94
N HIS A 189 11.14 14.14 -8.73
CA HIS A 189 12.34 13.40 -9.06
C HIS A 189 13.30 13.37 -7.87
N ILE A 190 13.86 12.20 -7.59
CA ILE A 190 14.85 11.98 -6.52
C ILE A 190 16.21 11.77 -7.19
N SER A 191 17.19 12.58 -6.81
CA SER A 191 18.56 12.44 -7.30
C SER A 191 19.31 11.37 -6.51
N PRO A 192 20.38 10.75 -7.06
CA PRO A 192 21.21 9.83 -6.28
C PRO A 192 21.81 10.54 -5.07
N PRO A 193 22.07 9.83 -3.96
CA PRO A 193 22.70 10.44 -2.79
C PRO A 193 24.10 10.96 -3.15
N ARG A 194 24.34 12.26 -2.99
CA ARG A 194 25.62 12.93 -3.30
C ARG A 194 25.91 14.10 -2.34
N GLY A 195 27.19 14.41 -2.18
CA GLY A 195 27.66 15.58 -1.43
C GLY A 195 28.27 15.24 -0.08
N ASP A 196 29.19 16.10 0.37
CA ASP A 196 30.04 15.85 1.54
C ASP A 196 29.29 15.92 2.88
N GLU A 197 28.11 16.52 2.90
CA GLU A 197 27.25 16.67 4.09
C GLU A 197 26.19 15.57 4.23
N LEU A 198 26.06 14.70 3.22
CA LEU A 198 25.05 13.65 3.20
C LEU A 198 25.23 12.69 4.39
N HIS A 199 24.12 12.32 5.02
CA HIS A 199 24.06 11.42 6.18
C HIS A 199 24.70 11.93 7.49
N LYS A 200 25.25 13.15 7.55
CA LYS A 200 25.84 13.67 8.79
C LYS A 200 24.81 13.85 9.91
N ASP A 201 23.58 14.21 9.54
CA ASP A 201 22.44 14.36 10.46
C ASP A 201 21.47 13.16 10.38
N SER A 202 21.82 12.10 9.64
CA SER A 202 20.98 10.90 9.60
C SER A 202 21.01 10.19 10.96
N PRO A 203 19.86 9.75 11.48
CA PRO A 203 19.86 8.76 12.55
C PRO A 203 20.67 7.51 12.14
N ASP A 204 21.47 6.96 13.05
CA ASP A 204 22.32 5.78 12.79
C ASP A 204 21.53 4.60 12.20
N ASN A 205 20.26 4.45 12.61
CA ASN A 205 19.35 3.40 12.16
C ASN A 205 18.63 3.70 10.83
N MET A 206 18.94 4.82 10.18
CA MET A 206 18.38 5.24 8.88
C MET A 206 19.49 5.51 7.85
N THR A 207 20.66 4.93 8.09
CA THR A 207 21.86 5.18 7.32
C THR A 207 22.22 3.92 6.52
N PRO A 208 22.23 3.96 5.18
CA PRO A 208 22.53 2.79 4.36
C PRO A 208 24.02 2.43 4.45
N LYS A 209 24.34 1.14 4.27
CA LYS A 209 25.72 0.64 4.16
C LYS A 209 26.32 1.07 2.83
N ASP A 210 25.59 0.88 1.74
CA ASP A 210 25.92 1.45 0.44
C ASP A 210 25.50 2.93 0.37
N LYS A 211 26.47 3.83 0.52
CA LYS A 211 26.26 5.29 0.49
C LYS A 211 25.82 5.84 -0.87
N THR A 212 25.79 5.00 -1.90
CA THR A 212 25.26 5.38 -3.22
C THR A 212 23.75 5.13 -3.34
N LYS A 213 23.11 4.59 -2.30
CA LYS A 213 21.67 4.33 -2.24
C LYS A 213 21.01 5.10 -1.11
N TRP A 214 19.70 5.31 -1.23
CA TRP A 214 18.87 5.82 -0.13
C TRP A 214 18.46 4.67 0.77
N TYR A 215 18.32 4.95 2.07
CA TYR A 215 17.76 3.99 3.00
C TYR A 215 16.27 3.75 2.70
N ALA A 216 15.81 2.51 2.85
CA ALA A 216 14.41 2.13 2.76
C ALA A 216 14.03 1.08 3.80
N LEU A 217 12.76 1.03 4.19
CA LEU A 217 12.22 -0.01 5.08
C LEU A 217 10.76 -0.32 4.77
N VAL A 218 10.30 -1.45 5.30
CA VAL A 218 8.88 -1.79 5.41
C VAL A 218 8.39 -1.40 6.80
N ASP A 219 7.28 -0.67 6.85
CA ASP A 219 6.64 -0.17 8.07
C ASP A 219 5.26 -0.80 8.25
N ALA A 220 5.03 -1.36 9.44
CA ALA A 220 3.77 -1.99 9.85
C ALA A 220 2.97 -1.12 10.85
N CYS A 221 3.35 0.16 11.03
CA CYS A 221 2.70 1.04 12.00
C CYS A 221 1.19 1.15 11.76
N ASN A 222 0.41 1.19 12.85
CA ASN A 222 -1.05 1.26 12.76
C ASN A 222 -1.53 2.51 12.01
N SER A 223 -0.87 3.65 12.21
CA SER A 223 -1.20 4.87 11.45
C SER A 223 -0.91 4.73 9.96
N CYS A 224 0.13 3.99 9.59
CA CYS A 224 0.53 3.74 8.21
C CYS A 224 -0.52 2.86 7.54
N ARG A 225 -0.92 1.77 8.22
CA ARG A 225 -1.99 0.86 7.81
C ARG A 225 -3.31 1.60 7.56
N LEU A 226 -3.72 2.43 8.52
CA LEU A 226 -4.98 3.18 8.45
C LEU A 226 -4.97 4.38 7.49
N ILE A 227 -3.82 4.70 6.89
CA ILE A 227 -3.66 5.72 5.83
C ILE A 227 -3.51 5.09 4.45
N SER A 228 -2.81 3.95 4.33
CA SER A 228 -2.58 3.33 3.03
C SER A 228 -3.65 2.30 2.64
N GLY A 229 -4.42 1.78 3.60
CA GLY A 229 -5.29 0.62 3.38
C GLY A 229 -4.56 -0.72 3.31
N CYS A 230 -3.23 -0.72 3.49
CA CYS A 230 -2.40 -1.93 3.38
C CYS A 230 -1.73 -2.27 4.72
N ALA A 231 -1.55 -3.55 5.00
CA ALA A 231 -0.93 -4.02 6.25
C ALA A 231 0.48 -3.48 6.47
N VAL A 232 1.19 -3.20 5.38
CA VAL A 232 2.53 -2.61 5.40
C VAL A 232 2.70 -1.59 4.28
N ILE A 233 3.60 -0.63 4.49
CA ILE A 233 4.02 0.34 3.47
C ILE A 233 5.55 0.37 3.37
N GLY A 234 6.06 0.52 2.15
CA GLY A 234 7.48 0.76 1.90
C GLY A 234 7.76 2.26 1.89
N TRP A 235 8.73 2.69 2.70
CA TRP A 235 9.22 4.07 2.71
C TRP A 235 10.67 4.11 2.22
N ALA A 236 10.97 5.06 1.33
CA ALA A 236 12.32 5.50 1.01
C ALA A 236 12.60 6.84 1.72
N PHE A 237 13.85 7.08 2.13
CA PHE A 237 14.21 8.22 2.98
C PHE A 237 15.24 9.16 2.32
N PRO A 238 14.91 9.80 1.17
CA PRO A 238 15.75 10.85 0.61
C PRO A 238 15.80 12.11 1.48
N GLU A 239 16.89 12.85 1.38
CA GLU A 239 16.97 14.22 1.88
C GLU A 239 16.21 15.19 0.96
N LYS A 240 15.59 16.22 1.54
CA LYS A 240 14.86 17.29 0.82
C LYS A 240 15.70 17.95 -0.27
N SER A 241 17.00 18.11 -0.01
CA SER A 241 18.00 18.69 -0.92
C SER A 241 18.14 17.92 -2.23
N HIS A 242 17.75 16.65 -2.26
CA HIS A 242 17.87 15.75 -3.42
C HIS A 242 16.56 15.53 -4.16
N ILE A 243 15.48 16.17 -3.72
CA ILE A 243 14.17 16.10 -4.36
C ILE A 243 13.94 17.37 -5.17
N THR A 244 13.66 17.20 -6.47
CA THR A 244 13.26 18.28 -7.37
C THR A 244 11.88 18.01 -7.93
N LEU A 245 11.04 19.04 -8.02
CA LEU A 245 9.70 18.92 -8.58
C LEU A 245 9.73 18.89 -10.12
N ALA A 246 8.59 18.58 -10.74
CA ALA A 246 8.49 18.48 -12.20
C ALA A 246 8.89 19.77 -12.95
N ASP A 247 8.68 20.93 -12.33
CA ASP A 247 9.09 22.26 -12.84
C ASP A 247 10.58 22.58 -12.61
N GLY A 248 11.35 21.63 -12.03
CA GLY A 248 12.76 21.80 -11.69
C GLY A 248 13.02 22.56 -10.38
N SER A 249 11.98 23.06 -9.70
CA SER A 249 12.13 23.76 -8.43
C SER A 249 12.50 22.81 -7.28
N PRO A 250 13.11 23.33 -6.20
CA PRO A 250 13.38 22.55 -5.00
C PRO A 250 12.09 21.99 -4.38
N TYR A 251 12.23 20.93 -3.60
CA TYR A 251 11.13 20.36 -2.83
C TYR A 251 10.43 21.41 -1.96
N ARG A 252 9.10 21.38 -1.99
CA ARG A 252 8.21 22.06 -1.06
C ARG A 252 7.16 21.04 -0.57
N PRO A 253 6.61 21.19 0.65
CA PRO A 253 5.68 20.20 1.21
C PRO A 253 4.39 20.01 0.39
N LEU A 254 3.93 21.05 -0.31
CA LEU A 254 2.72 21.02 -1.13
C LEU A 254 3.02 21.46 -2.55
N PHE A 255 2.63 20.63 -3.52
CA PHE A 255 2.75 20.86 -4.95
C PHE A 255 1.76 19.98 -5.72
N GLY A 256 1.50 20.33 -6.98
CA GLY A 256 0.55 19.58 -7.81
C GLY A 256 -0.81 19.50 -7.13
N THR A 257 -1.37 18.28 -7.07
CA THR A 257 -2.65 17.99 -6.41
C THR A 257 -2.50 17.48 -4.96
N LEU A 258 -1.36 17.72 -4.31
CA LEU A 258 -1.16 17.28 -2.93
C LEU A 258 -2.04 18.04 -1.94
N LYS A 259 -2.58 17.28 -1.00
CA LYS A 259 -3.21 17.76 0.24
C LYS A 259 -2.43 17.22 1.43
N ALA A 260 -2.27 18.05 2.46
CA ALA A 260 -1.66 17.64 3.72
C ALA A 260 -2.71 17.21 4.74
N TYR A 261 -2.37 16.21 5.53
CA TYR A 261 -3.10 15.73 6.69
C TYR A 261 -2.14 15.61 7.88
N LYS A 262 -2.47 16.30 8.96
CA LYS A 262 -1.74 16.18 10.23
C LYS A 262 -2.21 14.95 10.98
N SER A 263 -1.41 13.88 10.98
CA SER A 263 -1.77 12.63 11.68
C SER A 263 -1.46 12.68 13.18
N SER A 264 -0.53 13.54 13.60
CA SER A 264 -0.20 13.83 14.99
C SER A 264 0.50 15.18 15.10
N MET A 265 0.88 15.58 16.32
CA MET A 265 1.76 16.73 16.51
C MET A 265 3.04 16.53 15.70
N ASP A 266 3.49 17.58 15.03
CA ASP A 266 4.72 17.62 14.22
C ASP A 266 4.84 16.55 13.13
N VAL A 267 3.74 15.93 12.69
CA VAL A 267 3.72 14.97 11.60
C VAL A 267 2.76 15.41 10.51
N ASP A 268 3.31 15.63 9.32
CA ASP A 268 2.55 15.91 8.10
C ASP A 268 2.66 14.73 7.15
N ARG A 269 1.49 14.18 6.78
CA ARG A 269 1.33 13.20 5.71
C ARG A 269 0.71 13.89 4.51
N THR A 270 1.13 13.54 3.29
CA THR A 270 0.52 14.08 2.07
C THR A 270 -0.08 12.98 1.22
N PHE A 271 -1.20 13.32 0.58
CA PHE A 271 -1.85 12.47 -0.39
C PHE A 271 -2.33 13.28 -1.60
N CYS A 272 -2.50 12.62 -2.74
CA CYS A 272 -3.09 13.23 -3.93
C CYS A 272 -4.59 13.43 -3.74
N ASP A 273 -5.09 14.67 -3.81
CA ASP A 273 -6.51 15.00 -3.64
C ASP A 273 -7.40 14.42 -4.76
N THR A 274 -6.80 14.06 -5.91
CA THR A 274 -7.52 13.47 -7.05
C THR A 274 -7.64 11.95 -6.97
N CYS A 275 -6.52 11.24 -6.74
CA CYS A 275 -6.49 9.76 -6.80
C CYS A 275 -6.20 9.08 -5.46
N GLY A 276 -6.05 9.84 -4.38
CA GLY A 276 -5.81 9.34 -3.03
C GLY A 276 -4.40 8.78 -2.80
N ALA A 277 -3.49 8.86 -3.78
CA ALA A 277 -2.11 8.40 -3.65
C ALA A 277 -1.46 8.89 -2.36
N VAL A 278 -1.08 7.98 -1.45
CA VAL A 278 -0.20 8.30 -0.33
C VAL A 278 1.17 8.65 -0.91
N VAL A 279 1.70 9.83 -0.56
CA VAL A 279 2.91 10.36 -1.21
C VAL A 279 4.04 10.52 -0.23
N THR A 280 3.89 11.37 0.78
CA THR A 280 4.98 11.65 1.71
C THR A 280 4.57 11.57 3.17
N TYR A 281 5.55 11.26 4.02
CA TYR A 281 5.52 11.49 5.45
C TYR A 281 6.70 12.38 5.84
N THR A 282 6.46 13.37 6.70
CA THR A 282 7.49 14.25 7.27
C THR A 282 7.23 14.43 8.75
N CYS A 283 8.29 14.54 9.55
CA CYS A 283 8.15 14.84 10.97
C CYS A 283 9.20 15.83 11.50
N GLY A 284 8.89 16.47 12.62
CA GLY A 284 9.73 17.49 13.26
C GLY A 284 11.11 16.98 13.69
N ASP A 285 11.23 15.72 14.12
CA ASP A 285 12.48 15.14 14.64
C ASP A 285 13.58 14.97 13.59
N ARG A 286 13.22 14.97 12.30
CA ARG A 286 14.15 14.76 11.17
C ARG A 286 13.79 15.69 10.02
N PRO A 287 13.97 17.01 10.21
CA PRO A 287 13.44 18.03 9.32
C PRO A 287 14.07 18.03 7.93
N ASN A 288 15.22 17.37 7.73
CA ASN A 288 15.90 17.30 6.44
C ASN A 288 15.43 16.13 5.56
N PHE A 289 14.64 15.20 6.11
CA PHE A 289 14.19 13.99 5.40
C PHE A 289 12.72 14.10 4.96
N VAL A 290 12.39 13.39 3.89
CA VAL A 290 11.02 13.14 3.44
C VAL A 290 10.91 11.65 3.19
N ASP A 291 9.94 11.00 3.84
CA ASP A 291 9.66 9.61 3.52
C ASP A 291 8.80 9.61 2.28
N VAL A 292 9.26 8.92 1.24
CA VAL A 292 8.56 8.80 -0.03
C VAL A 292 7.97 7.40 -0.12
N ALA A 293 6.67 7.34 -0.40
CA ALA A 293 5.94 6.10 -0.57
C ALA A 293 6.46 5.34 -1.79
N VAL A 294 7.03 4.15 -1.58
CA VAL A 294 7.75 3.39 -2.62
C VAL A 294 6.85 2.98 -3.78
N GLY A 295 5.54 2.81 -3.56
CA GLY A 295 4.59 2.49 -4.62
C GLY A 295 4.52 3.52 -5.76
N LEU A 296 5.06 4.73 -5.56
CA LEU A 296 5.13 5.80 -6.55
C LEU A 296 6.37 5.76 -7.44
N LEU A 297 7.41 5.04 -7.03
CA LEU A 297 8.71 5.06 -7.70
C LEU A 297 8.66 4.34 -9.04
N ASP A 298 9.27 4.95 -10.05
CA ASP A 298 9.40 4.40 -11.40
C ASP A 298 10.87 4.09 -11.67
N ALA A 299 11.30 2.95 -11.15
CA ALA A 299 12.66 2.44 -11.30
C ALA A 299 12.75 1.42 -12.45
N GLU A 300 13.96 1.29 -13.00
CA GLU A 300 14.21 0.36 -14.10
C GLU A 300 14.19 -1.08 -13.60
N SER A 301 14.79 -1.32 -12.42
CA SER A 301 14.90 -2.64 -11.81
C SER A 301 13.55 -3.24 -11.41
N GLY A 302 12.56 -2.40 -11.10
CA GLY A 302 11.26 -2.83 -10.60
C GLY A 302 10.78 -2.00 -9.43
N VAL A 303 9.75 -2.49 -8.73
CA VAL A 303 9.01 -1.69 -7.75
C VAL A 303 9.73 -1.58 -6.42
N ARG A 304 10.68 -2.47 -6.14
CA ARG A 304 11.58 -2.36 -4.98
C ARG A 304 12.70 -1.34 -5.23
N ALA A 305 12.91 -0.91 -6.47
CA ALA A 305 13.91 0.11 -6.85
C ALA A 305 15.30 -0.16 -6.23
N GLU A 306 15.76 -1.41 -6.27
CA GLU A 306 16.98 -1.85 -5.54
C GLU A 306 18.26 -1.21 -6.10
N GLU A 307 18.23 -0.58 -7.27
CA GLU A 307 19.32 0.25 -7.80
C GLU A 307 19.40 1.64 -7.15
N TRP A 308 18.33 2.05 -6.45
CA TRP A 308 18.22 3.32 -5.73
C TRP A 308 18.15 3.14 -4.21
N LEU A 309 17.60 2.01 -3.75
CA LEU A 309 17.24 1.79 -2.36
C LEU A 309 18.02 0.64 -1.73
N GLU A 310 18.56 0.87 -0.54
CA GLU A 310 19.01 -0.18 0.36
C GLU A 310 17.92 -0.48 1.39
N TRP A 311 17.27 -1.63 1.25
CA TRP A 311 16.21 -2.07 2.15
C TRP A 311 16.76 -2.60 3.46
N ARG A 312 16.18 -2.17 4.58
CA ARG A 312 16.33 -2.83 5.87
C ARG A 312 15.63 -4.19 5.83
N THR A 313 16.41 -5.26 5.92
CA THR A 313 15.91 -6.65 5.85
C THR A 313 15.81 -7.36 7.19
N HIS A 314 16.38 -6.84 8.28
CA HIS A 314 16.43 -7.56 9.55
C HIS A 314 15.17 -7.40 10.43
N ARG A 315 14.29 -6.45 10.11
CA ARG A 315 12.97 -6.24 10.76
C ARG A 315 12.11 -5.21 10.03
N MET A 316 10.80 -5.30 10.22
CA MET A 316 9.88 -4.22 9.91
C MET A 316 9.94 -3.11 10.97
N SER A 317 9.51 -1.90 10.59
CA SER A 317 9.26 -0.82 11.56
C SER A 317 7.92 -1.07 12.24
N TYR A 318 7.84 -0.80 13.54
CA TYR A 318 6.62 -1.00 14.34
C TYR A 318 5.97 -2.39 14.11
N GLU A 319 6.77 -3.46 14.07
CA GLU A 319 6.26 -4.81 13.77
C GLU A 319 5.27 -5.33 14.82
N GLU A 320 5.31 -4.77 16.03
CA GLU A 320 4.36 -4.96 17.11
C GLU A 320 2.94 -4.47 16.77
N ASP A 321 2.79 -3.50 15.87
CA ASP A 321 1.50 -2.97 15.41
C ASP A 321 0.83 -3.87 14.36
N CYS A 322 1.57 -4.81 13.77
CA CYS A 322 1.03 -5.72 12.76
C CYS A 322 0.05 -6.71 13.42
N ILE A 323 -1.23 -6.55 13.09
CA ILE A 323 -2.35 -7.31 13.67
C ILE A 323 -2.50 -8.74 13.14
N TRP A 324 -1.70 -9.12 12.13
CA TRP A 324 -1.74 -10.44 11.51
C TRP A 324 -0.43 -11.17 11.82
N VAL A 325 -0.53 -12.18 12.68
CA VAL A 325 0.62 -12.87 13.28
C VAL A 325 1.34 -13.70 12.24
N ASP A 326 0.61 -14.48 11.44
CA ASP A 326 1.21 -15.35 10.43
C ASP A 326 1.78 -14.51 9.28
N PHE A 327 1.07 -13.47 8.84
CA PHE A 327 1.58 -12.49 7.87
C PHE A 327 2.89 -11.87 8.35
N LYS A 328 2.94 -11.38 9.60
CA LYS A 328 4.14 -10.78 10.19
C LYS A 328 5.29 -11.77 10.24
N ASN A 329 5.04 -13.00 10.68
CA ASN A 329 6.06 -14.04 10.79
C ASN A 329 6.64 -14.38 9.41
N SER A 330 5.79 -14.52 8.40
CA SER A 330 6.23 -14.75 7.02
C SER A 330 7.06 -13.59 6.46
N MET A 331 6.64 -12.34 6.68
CA MET A 331 7.42 -11.16 6.31
C MET A 331 8.80 -11.10 6.98
N LYS A 332 9.00 -11.80 8.10
CA LYS A 332 10.31 -11.90 8.79
C LYS A 332 11.18 -13.04 8.26
N MET A 333 10.58 -13.99 7.53
CA MET A 333 11.29 -15.11 6.92
C MET A 333 11.84 -14.76 5.52
N GLY A 334 11.25 -13.75 4.85
CA GLY A 334 11.58 -13.33 3.48
C GLY A 334 12.38 -12.04 3.37
#